data_AF-A0A2V9PBP9-F1
#
_entry.id   AF-A0A2V9PBP9-F1
#
_cell.length_a   1.000
_cell.length_b   1.000
_cell.length_c   1.000
_cell.angle_alpha   90.00
_cell.angle_beta   90.00
_cell.angle_gamma   90.00
#
_symmetry.space_group_name_H-M   'P 1'
#
loop_
_entity.id
_entity.type
_entity.pdbx_description
1 polymer ?
#
loop_
_entity_poly.entity_id
_entity_poly.type
_entity_poly.pdbx_seq_one_letter_code
_entity_poly.pdbx_strand_id
1 'polypeptide(L)' 'MTEAASSKSTGPHRLVIRNIGLLLSGDHERPILDADTVVAADGRIVSVGRGK' A
#
# COMPACT_ATOMS: atom_id res chain seq x y z
N MET A 1 14.79 -12.10 16.35
CA MET A 1 14.46 -11.90 14.92
C MET A 1 14.83 -10.47 14.61
N THR A 2 15.86 -10.28 13.78
CA THR A 2 16.44 -8.96 13.49
C THR A 2 15.67 -8.35 12.32
N GLU A 3 14.90 -7.29 12.54
CA GLU A 3 14.38 -6.49 11.43
C GLU A 3 15.53 -5.66 10.84
N ALA A 4 15.79 -5.84 9.55
CA ALA A 4 16.63 -4.93 8.80
C ALA A 4 15.86 -3.62 8.60
N ALA A 5 16.34 -2.54 9.23
CA ALA A 5 15.82 -1.21 8.99
C ALA A 5 15.91 -0.89 7.49
N SER A 6 14.75 -0.65 6.87
CA SER A 6 14.64 -0.29 5.46
C SER A 6 15.53 0.91 5.15
N SER A 7 16.50 0.73 4.25
CA SER A 7 17.32 1.82 3.73
C SER A 7 16.40 2.81 3.02
N LYS A 8 16.23 4.00 3.62
CA LYS A 8 15.39 5.05 3.06
C LYS A 8 16.11 5.60 1.82
N SER A 9 15.64 5.24 0.62
CA SER A 9 16.22 5.74 -0.63
C SER A 9 16.06 7.27 -0.72
N THR A 10 17.14 7.99 -1.00
CA THR A 10 17.19 9.48 -1.09
C THR A 10 16.61 10.04 -2.40
N GLY A 11 15.58 9.40 -2.97
CA GLY A 11 14.91 9.85 -4.20
C GLY A 11 13.39 9.65 -4.14
N PRO A 12 12.62 10.24 -5.07
CA PRO A 12 11.17 10.08 -5.10
C PRO A 12 10.81 8.60 -5.20
N HIS A 13 10.14 8.08 -4.17
CA HIS A 13 9.93 6.64 -4.02
C HIS A 13 8.47 6.31 -4.27
N ARG A 14 8.20 5.66 -5.41
CA ARG A 14 6.87 5.14 -5.75
C ARG A 14 6.85 3.62 -5.62
N LEU A 15 6.00 3.12 -4.72
CA LEU A 15 5.72 1.70 -4.55
C LEU A 15 4.32 1.40 -5.10
N VAL A 16 4.23 0.38 -5.95
CA VAL A 16 2.96 -0.12 -6.47
C VAL A 16 2.83 -1.58 -6.10
N ILE A 17 1.81 -1.89 -5.31
CA ILE A 17 1.48 -3.25 -4.87
C ILE A 17 0.22 -3.66 -5.65
N ARG A 18 0.22 -4.86 -6.24
CA ARG A 18 -0.87 -5.41 -7.05
C ARG A 18 -1.17 -6.84 -6.61
N ASN A 19 -2.33 -7.38 -7.00
CA ASN A 19 -2.69 -8.78 -6.78
C ASN A 19 -2.83 -9.13 -5.28
N ILE A 20 -3.37 -8.20 -4.49
CA ILE A 20 -3.56 -8.29 -3.04
C ILE A 20 -4.74 -9.21 -2.68
N GLY A 21 -5.77 -9.30 -3.53
CA GLY A 21 -6.95 -10.14 -3.34
C GLY A 21 -7.95 -9.67 -2.27
N LEU A 22 -7.49 -9.44 -1.03
CA LEU A 22 -8.32 -8.96 0.08
C LEU A 22 -7.62 -7.80 0.80
N LEU A 23 -8.23 -6.61 0.80
CA LEU A 23 -7.68 -5.42 1.45
C LEU A 23 -8.49 -5.05 2.69
N LEU A 24 -7.84 -5.13 3.86
CA LEU A 24 -8.39 -4.63 5.11
C LEU A 24 -8.11 -3.14 5.26
N SER A 25 -9.13 -2.38 5.67
CA SER A 25 -9.06 -0.94 5.84
C SER A 25 -9.20 -0.55 7.32
N GLY A 26 -8.81 0.68 7.62
CA GLY A 26 -9.09 1.29 8.93
C GLY A 26 -10.47 1.97 9.01
N ASP A 27 -11.26 1.94 7.95
CA ASP A 27 -12.63 2.45 7.95
C ASP A 27 -13.55 1.42 8.62
N HIS A 28 -14.11 1.77 9.78
CA HIS A 28 -14.95 0.85 10.56
C HIS A 28 -16.26 0.52 9.87
N GLU A 29 -16.79 1.42 9.03
CA GLU A 29 -18.01 1.17 8.26
C GLU A 29 -17.73 0.28 7.04
N ARG A 30 -16.48 0.25 6.59
CA ARG A 30 -16.01 -0.52 5.42
C ARG A 30 -14.66 -1.19 5.71
N PRO A 31 -14.59 -2.13 6.67
CA PRO A 31 -13.34 -2.72 7.13
C PRO A 31 -12.67 -3.59 6.06
N ILE A 32 -13.45 -4.01 5.06
CA ILE A 32 -12.97 -4.72 3.88
C ILE A 32 -13.25 -3.84 2.66
N LEU A 33 -12.22 -3.54 1.88
CA LEU A 33 -12.33 -2.80 0.63
C LEU A 33 -12.18 -3.73 -0.56
N ASP A 34 -13.01 -3.51 -1.58
CA ASP A 34 -12.87 -4.13 -2.91
C ASP A 34 -11.76 -3.41 -3.68
N ALA A 35 -10.51 -3.80 -3.39
CA ALA A 35 -9.31 -3.26 -4.00
C ALA A 35 -8.24 -4.34 -4.12
N ASP A 36 -7.49 -4.30 -5.22
CA ASP A 36 -6.41 -5.24 -5.52
C ASP A 36 -5.06 -4.53 -5.70
N THR A 37 -5.05 -3.20 -5.68
CA THR A 37 -3.89 -2.35 -5.96
C THR A 37 -3.80 -1.20 -4.97
N VAL A 38 -2.58 -0.96 -4.48
CA VAL A 38 -2.23 0.18 -3.61
C VAL A 38 -1.01 0.88 -4.18
N VAL A 39 -1.08 2.21 -4.28
CA VAL A 39 0.04 3.05 -4.67
C VAL A 39 0.47 3.88 -3.48
N ALA A 40 1.76 3.79 -3.15
CA ALA A 40 2.39 4.66 -2.16
C ALA A 40 3.45 5.54 -2.83
N ALA A 41 3.46 6.82 -2.46
CA ALA A 41 4.49 7.78 -2.82
C ALA A 41 5.09 8.35 -1.54
N ASP A 42 6.42 8.29 -1.43
CA ASP A 42 7.19 8.87 -0.33
C ASP A 42 6.69 8.44 1.06
N GLY A 43 6.33 7.16 1.17
CA GLY A 43 5.84 6.54 2.42
C GLY A 43 4.37 6.81 2.75
N ARG A 44 3.61 7.46 1.86
CA ARG A 44 2.16 7.68 2.02
C ARG A 44 1.36 6.96 0.95
N ILE A 45 0.23 6.37 1.34
CA ILE A 45 -0.74 5.82 0.40
C ILE A 45 -1.43 6.97 -0.32
N VAL A 46 -1.35 6.98 -1.65
CA VAL A 46 -1.95 8.01 -2.51
C VAL A 46 -3.12 7.50 -3.33
N SER A 47 -3.27 6.17 -3.48
CA SER A 47 -4.40 5.56 -4.17
C SER A 47 -4.61 4.11 -3.73
N VAL A 48 -5.88 3.69 -3.68
CA VAL A 48 -6.33 2.32 -3.42
C VAL A 48 -7.46 2.01 -4.39
N GLY A 49 -7.42 0.85 -5.05
CA GLY A 49 -8.47 0.43 -5.98
C GLY A 49 -8.13 -0.85 -6.73
N ARG A 50 -8.78 -1.11 -7.86
CA ARG A 50 -8.39 -2.20 -8.76
C ARG A 50 -7.47 -1.66 -9.87
N GLY A 51 -6.34 -2.32 -10.09
CA GLY A 51 -5.51 -2.10 -11.27
C GLY A 51 -6.26 -2.49 -12.53
N LYS A 52 -5.88 -1.88 -13.66
CA LYS A 52 -6.26 -2.38 -14.98
C LYS A 52 -5.38 -3.56 -15.37
#